data_AF-A0A661T8J3-F1
#
_entry.id   AF-A0A661T8J3-F1
#
_cell.length_a   1.000
_cell.length_b   1.000
_cell.length_c   1.000
_cell.angle_alpha   90.00
_cell.angle_beta   90.00
_cell.angle_gamma   90.00
#
_symmetry.space_group_name_H-M   'P 1'
#
loop_
_entity.id
_entity.type
_entity.pdbx_description
1 polymer ?
#
loop_
_entity_poly.entity_id
_entity_poly.type
_entity_poly.pdbx_seq_one_letter_code
_entity_poly.pdbx_strand_id
1 'polypeptide(L)'
;MQSENDFIPADGIGTDHGPSLSRDRVPAAARFQARQPAGEGQVTDIKEKNPWGIEVYHHPNPEIASFLVPEEISPPRLDHFTAASPGDPGISPSVLGRIGSRAVGEILAVPGVKEVRVRPKEIRVKKEATVPWGDIEARIIHILEGAVRKKRIKAV
;
A
#
# COMPACT_ATOMS: atom_id res chain seq x y z
N MET A 1 -42.18 -40.53 23.06
CA MET A 1 -42.49 -40.76 21.64
C MET A 1 -41.20 -40.43 20.87
N GLN A 2 -40.24 -41.33 20.58
CA GLN A 2 -40.32 -42.70 20.01
C GLN A 2 -41.40 -42.72 18.92
N SER A 3 -41.13 -42.87 17.63
CA SER A 3 -40.23 -43.79 16.91
C SER A 3 -40.03 -43.24 15.47
N GLU A 4 -39.35 -43.82 14.47
CA GLU A 4 -38.85 -45.17 14.21
C GLU A 4 -37.85 -45.09 13.03
N ASN A 5 -36.87 -46.01 13.04
CA ASN A 5 -36.01 -46.40 11.92
C ASN A 5 -36.84 -47.15 10.86
N ASP A 6 -36.37 -47.17 9.61
CA ASP A 6 -36.26 -48.40 8.79
C ASP A 6 -35.44 -48.10 7.50
N PHE A 7 -34.21 -48.60 7.33
CA PHE A 7 -33.74 -49.97 6.99
C PHE A 7 -33.64 -50.22 5.46
N ILE A 8 -32.42 -50.58 5.03
CA ILE A 8 -31.94 -50.93 3.67
C ILE A 8 -32.12 -52.45 3.44
N PRO A 9 -32.12 -53.02 2.21
CA PRO A 9 -30.90 -53.65 1.65
C PRO A 9 -30.76 -53.52 0.10
N ALA A 10 -29.53 -53.44 -0.45
CA ALA A 10 -28.70 -54.50 -1.08
C ALA A 10 -29.28 -55.05 -2.42
N ASP A 11 -28.56 -55.34 -3.52
CA ASP A 11 -27.26 -55.97 -3.72
C ASP A 11 -26.88 -55.96 -5.24
N GLY A 12 -25.63 -56.33 -5.57
CA GLY A 12 -25.23 -56.86 -6.90
C GLY A 12 -24.03 -56.11 -7.53
N ILE A 13 -22.78 -56.37 -7.14
CA ILE A 13 -21.86 -57.46 -7.55
C ILE A 13 -21.60 -57.53 -9.06
N GLY A 14 -20.35 -57.29 -9.44
CA GLY A 14 -19.77 -57.56 -10.76
C GLY A 14 -18.24 -57.51 -10.70
N THR A 15 -17.63 -58.60 -10.25
CA THR A 15 -16.19 -58.90 -10.32
C THR A 15 -15.83 -59.32 -11.75
N ASP A 16 -14.63 -58.99 -12.28
CA ASP A 16 -13.56 -59.98 -12.58
C ASP A 16 -12.52 -59.59 -13.66
N HIS A 17 -11.24 -59.95 -13.35
CA HIS A 17 -9.96 -60.15 -14.11
C HIS A 17 -9.65 -59.39 -15.44
N GLY A 18 -8.56 -58.59 -15.62
CA GLY A 18 -7.10 -58.90 -15.69
C GLY A 18 -6.59 -58.93 -17.18
N PRO A 19 -5.27 -58.85 -17.58
CA PRO A 19 -4.02 -58.46 -16.89
C PRO A 19 -3.03 -57.56 -17.72
N SER A 20 -1.89 -57.21 -17.07
CA SER A 20 -0.50 -57.04 -17.57
C SER A 20 -0.03 -55.92 -18.54
N LEU A 21 0.81 -55.04 -17.95
CA LEU A 21 2.15 -54.58 -18.38
C LEU A 21 2.41 -54.24 -19.86
N SER A 22 2.71 -52.96 -20.12
CA SER A 22 3.88 -52.59 -20.92
C SER A 22 4.43 -51.22 -20.49
N ARG A 23 5.73 -51.23 -20.21
CA ARG A 23 6.60 -50.07 -20.06
C ARG A 23 6.57 -49.27 -21.35
N ASP A 24 6.24 -47.99 -21.26
CA ASP A 24 6.92 -47.02 -22.09
C ASP A 24 7.42 -45.83 -21.28
N ARG A 25 8.59 -45.40 -21.69
CA ARG A 25 9.57 -44.61 -20.96
C ARG A 25 9.53 -43.18 -21.54
N VAL A 26 9.70 -42.20 -20.66
CA VAL A 26 10.14 -40.79 -20.85
C VAL A 26 9.24 -39.79 -21.62
N PRO A 27 9.38 -38.45 -21.40
CA PRO A 27 10.06 -37.73 -20.29
C PRO A 27 9.21 -36.61 -19.64
N ALA A 28 9.71 -36.19 -18.48
CA ALA A 28 9.32 -34.99 -17.75
C ALA A 28 9.70 -33.70 -18.50
N ALA A 29 8.72 -32.86 -18.82
CA ALA A 29 8.89 -31.42 -19.05
C ALA A 29 7.52 -30.74 -19.16
N ALA A 30 6.78 -30.64 -18.06
CA ALA A 30 5.55 -29.83 -18.02
C ALA A 30 5.70 -28.74 -16.95
N ARG A 31 6.38 -27.67 -17.37
CA ARG A 31 6.06 -26.27 -17.05
C ARG A 31 5.76 -25.99 -15.58
N PHE A 32 6.82 -25.70 -14.83
CA PHE A 32 6.78 -24.65 -13.81
C PHE A 32 6.26 -23.36 -14.49
N GLN A 33 4.97 -23.09 -14.41
CA GLN A 33 4.49 -21.72 -14.53
C GLN A 33 4.91 -21.02 -13.25
N ALA A 34 6.11 -20.43 -13.31
CA ALA A 34 6.50 -19.38 -12.41
C ALA A 34 5.34 -18.37 -12.36
N ARG A 35 4.71 -18.27 -11.19
CA ARG A 35 3.87 -17.13 -10.84
C ARG A 35 4.72 -15.89 -11.08
N GLN A 36 4.41 -15.17 -12.15
CA GLN A 36 4.90 -13.82 -12.37
C GLN A 36 4.49 -13.00 -11.13
N PRO A 37 5.40 -12.31 -10.43
CA PRO A 37 4.99 -11.21 -9.58
C PRO A 37 4.47 -10.10 -10.51
N ALA A 38 3.16 -10.08 -10.73
CA ALA A 38 2.47 -8.93 -11.28
C ALA A 38 2.64 -7.78 -10.28
N GLY A 39 3.35 -6.74 -10.69
CA GLY A 39 3.52 -5.53 -9.89
C GLY A 39 4.93 -4.96 -9.87
N GLU A 40 5.68 -5.00 -10.98
CA GLU A 40 6.60 -3.90 -11.26
C GLU A 40 5.75 -2.66 -11.48
N GLY A 41 5.42 -1.99 -10.36
CA GLY A 41 4.97 -0.61 -10.41
C GLY A 41 6.03 0.16 -11.16
N GLN A 42 5.61 0.78 -12.27
CA GLN A 42 6.42 1.75 -12.98
C GLN A 42 6.93 2.76 -11.94
N VAL A 43 8.22 2.64 -11.60
CA VAL A 43 8.99 3.72 -10.98
C VAL A 43 9.16 4.72 -12.11
N THR A 44 8.10 5.47 -12.40
CA THR A 44 8.13 6.51 -13.42
C THR A 44 9.23 7.48 -13.03
N ASP A 45 10.17 7.69 -13.95
CA ASP A 45 10.94 8.87 -14.36
C ASP A 45 10.98 10.18 -13.53
N ILE A 46 10.49 10.24 -12.29
CA ILE A 46 10.56 11.40 -11.41
C ILE A 46 11.92 11.43 -10.66
N LYS A 47 12.68 10.32 -10.72
CA LYS A 47 14.00 10.19 -10.09
C LYS A 47 15.01 11.24 -10.59
N GLU A 48 14.83 11.76 -11.80
CA GLU A 48 15.80 12.66 -12.44
C GLU A 48 15.71 14.13 -12.01
N LYS A 49 14.66 14.56 -11.28
CA LYS A 49 14.47 15.98 -10.92
C LYS A 49 14.22 16.27 -9.43
N ASN A 50 14.51 15.34 -8.54
CA ASN A 50 14.36 15.59 -7.11
C ASN A 50 15.71 15.74 -6.39
N PRO A 51 16.29 16.95 -6.30
CA PRO A 51 17.56 17.19 -5.61
C PRO A 51 17.48 16.93 -4.09
N TRP A 52 16.27 16.71 -3.56
CA TRP A 52 16.03 16.45 -2.14
C TRP A 52 15.84 14.97 -1.84
N GLY A 53 15.93 14.07 -2.83
CA GLY A 53 15.88 12.62 -2.63
C GLY A 53 14.56 12.11 -2.05
N ILE A 54 13.44 12.79 -2.32
CA ILE A 54 12.11 12.31 -1.93
C ILE A 54 11.64 11.30 -2.98
N GLU A 55 11.37 10.08 -2.56
CA GLU A 55 10.89 9.02 -3.43
C GLU A 55 9.38 8.81 -3.22
N VAL A 56 8.64 8.57 -4.30
CA VAL A 56 7.20 8.30 -4.25
C VAL A 56 6.98 6.83 -4.53
N TYR A 57 6.36 6.13 -3.59
CA TYR A 57 5.92 4.75 -3.74
C TYR A 57 4.39 4.70 -3.84
N HIS A 58 3.89 4.29 -5.00
CA HIS A 58 2.47 4.04 -5.20
C HIS A 58 2.12 2.64 -4.72
N HIS A 59 1.12 2.55 -3.84
CA HIS A 59 0.65 1.27 -3.32
C HIS A 59 -0.24 0.57 -4.36
N PRO A 60 -0.46 -0.75 -4.22
CA PRO A 60 -1.50 -1.45 -4.98
C PRO A 60 -2.90 -0.84 -4.79
N ASN A 61 -3.13 -0.14 -3.67
CA ASN A 61 -4.31 0.70 -3.50
C ASN A 61 -4.07 2.06 -4.19
N PRO A 62 -4.85 2.40 -5.24
CA PRO A 62 -4.64 3.62 -6.03
C PRO A 62 -4.92 4.91 -5.25
N GLU A 63 -5.58 4.83 -4.09
CA GLU A 63 -5.83 5.98 -3.22
C GLU A 63 -4.65 6.32 -2.31
N ILE A 64 -3.62 5.47 -2.23
CA ILE A 64 -2.55 5.59 -1.24
C ILE A 64 -1.19 5.71 -1.93
N ALA A 65 -0.42 6.72 -1.55
CA ALA A 65 0.98 6.87 -1.90
C ALA A 65 1.82 7.13 -0.64
N SER A 66 3.04 6.59 -0.61
CA SER A 66 4.03 6.88 0.41
C SER A 66 5.12 7.77 -0.17
N PHE A 67 5.37 8.89 0.48
CA PHE A 67 6.45 9.82 0.19
C PHE A 67 7.59 9.53 1.16
N LEU A 68 8.65 8.90 0.67
CA LEU A 68 9.84 8.56 1.43
C LEU A 68 10.77 9.78 1.42
N VAL A 69 11.05 10.32 2.60
CA VAL A 69 11.93 11.49 2.75
C VAL A 69 13.27 11.04 3.34
N PRO A 70 14.42 11.61 2.91
CA PRO A 70 15.73 11.15 3.38
C PRO A 70 15.96 11.44 4.87
N GLU A 71 15.25 12.43 5.41
CA GLU A 71 15.37 12.90 6.78
C GLU A 71 14.01 12.95 7.47
N GLU A 72 14.02 12.66 8.77
CA GLU A 72 12.84 12.74 9.61
C GLU A 72 12.40 14.20 9.78
N ILE A 73 11.25 14.55 9.18
CA ILE A 73 10.66 15.88 9.31
C ILE A 73 9.95 16.09 10.65
N SER A 74 9.67 15.00 11.38
CA SER A 74 9.03 14.97 12.71
C SER A 74 9.80 14.00 13.63
N PRO A 75 9.65 14.12 14.96
CA PRO A 75 10.11 13.09 15.89
C PRO A 75 9.54 11.71 15.51
N PRO A 76 10.20 10.60 15.89
CA PRO A 76 9.80 9.25 15.51
C PRO A 76 8.53 8.83 16.27
N ARG A 77 7.38 9.28 15.79
CA ARG A 77 6.05 8.92 16.27
C ARG A 77 5.18 8.59 15.06
N LEU A 78 4.37 7.54 15.20
CA LEU A 78 3.35 7.20 14.22
C LEU A 78 2.13 8.06 14.52
N ASP A 79 1.88 9.05 13.69
CA ASP A 79 0.72 9.93 13.84
C ASP A 79 -0.18 9.83 12.59
N HIS A 80 -1.48 9.92 12.80
CA HIS A 80 -2.51 9.81 11.77
C HIS A 80 -3.39 11.07 11.81
N PHE A 81 -3.48 11.76 10.68
CA PHE A 81 -4.25 12.97 10.50
C PHE A 81 -5.25 12.78 9.37
N THR A 82 -6.49 13.20 9.57
CA THR A 82 -7.54 13.18 8.56
C THR A 82 -7.85 14.61 8.19
N ALA A 83 -8.12 14.87 6.91
CA ALA A 83 -8.60 16.19 6.48
C ALA A 83 -9.88 16.49 7.26
N ALA A 84 -9.87 17.63 7.94
CA ALA A 84 -11.00 18.06 8.76
C ALA A 84 -12.27 18.05 7.91
N SER A 85 -13.27 17.26 8.31
CA SER A 85 -14.65 17.54 7.91
C SER A 85 -15.00 18.93 8.44
N PRO A 86 -15.81 19.76 7.75
CA PRO A 86 -16.15 21.09 8.27
C PRO A 86 -16.69 20.97 9.71
N GLY A 87 -15.90 21.41 10.70
CA GLY A 87 -16.26 21.36 12.13
C GLY A 87 -15.50 20.35 13.01
N ASP A 88 -14.66 19.47 12.47
CA ASP A 88 -13.80 18.58 13.27
C ASP A 88 -12.33 19.03 13.17
N PRO A 89 -11.70 19.54 14.24
CA PRO A 89 -10.32 20.03 14.17
C PRO A 89 -9.29 18.94 13.88
N GLY A 90 -9.68 17.65 13.91
CA GLY A 90 -8.75 16.54 13.74
C GLY A 90 -7.66 16.52 14.82
N ILE A 91 -6.81 15.51 14.82
CA ILE A 91 -5.67 15.46 15.75
C ILE A 91 -4.79 16.69 15.49
N SER A 92 -4.56 17.51 16.53
CA SER A 92 -3.72 18.71 16.43
C SER A 92 -2.32 18.30 15.98
N PRO A 93 -1.79 18.83 14.86
CA PRO A 93 -0.46 18.49 14.35
C PRO A 93 0.69 18.88 15.30
N SER A 94 0.40 19.56 16.41
CA SER A 94 1.35 20.08 17.41
C SER A 94 2.36 19.02 17.91
N VAL A 95 2.01 17.73 17.86
CA VAL A 95 2.88 16.61 18.26
C VAL A 95 4.10 16.43 17.34
N LEU A 96 4.03 16.88 16.08
CA LEU A 96 5.09 16.73 15.07
C LEU A 96 6.20 17.78 15.15
N GLY A 97 6.07 18.76 16.08
CA GLY A 97 6.90 19.95 16.12
C GLY A 97 6.66 20.88 14.94
N ARG A 98 7.09 22.15 15.06
CA ARG A 98 6.67 23.25 14.16
C ARG A 98 6.83 22.99 12.65
N ILE A 99 7.89 22.28 12.24
CA ILE A 99 8.15 21.97 10.83
C ILE A 99 7.17 20.89 10.34
N GLY A 100 7.07 19.77 11.05
CA GLY A 100 6.17 18.67 10.71
C GLY A 100 4.70 19.08 10.77
N SER A 101 4.30 19.82 11.81
CA SER A 101 2.93 20.34 11.95
C SER A 101 2.51 21.18 10.75
N ARG A 102 3.41 22.07 10.30
CA ARG A 102 3.16 22.94 9.17
C ARG A 102 3.09 22.16 7.86
N ALA A 103 4.01 21.22 7.63
CA ALA A 103 4.01 20.39 6.43
C ALA A 103 2.73 19.56 6.32
N VAL A 104 2.30 18.91 7.41
CA VAL A 104 1.05 18.14 7.43
C VAL A 104 -0.17 19.02 7.20
N GLY A 105 -0.24 20.19 7.83
CA GLY A 105 -1.33 21.15 7.59
C GLY A 105 -1.39 21.62 6.13
N GLU A 106 -0.24 21.92 5.52
CA GLU A 106 -0.16 22.31 4.11
C GLU A 106 -0.57 21.15 3.17
N ILE A 107 -0.23 19.89 3.50
CA ILE A 107 -0.64 18.70 2.72
C ILE A 107 -2.15 18.45 2.84
N LEU A 108 -2.70 18.52 4.05
CA LEU A 108 -4.14 18.34 4.27
C LEU A 108 -4.98 19.44 3.61
N ALA A 109 -4.39 20.61 3.37
CA ALA A 109 -5.03 21.70 2.63
C ALA A 109 -5.01 21.49 1.10
N VAL A 110 -4.32 20.48 0.58
CA VAL A 110 -4.34 20.15 -0.86
C VAL A 110 -5.71 19.53 -1.20
N PRO A 111 -6.48 20.10 -2.13
CA PRO A 111 -7.77 19.54 -2.54
C PRO A 111 -7.62 18.09 -3.01
N GLY A 112 -8.50 17.21 -2.53
CA GLY A 112 -8.42 15.78 -2.84
C GLY A 112 -7.56 14.96 -1.88
N VAL A 113 -6.91 15.56 -0.88
CA VAL A 113 -6.25 14.80 0.20
C VAL A 113 -7.26 14.49 1.30
N LYS A 114 -7.43 13.20 1.64
CA LYS A 114 -8.30 12.74 2.72
C LYS A 114 -7.55 12.51 4.03
N GLU A 115 -6.33 11.99 3.95
CA GLU A 115 -5.60 11.49 5.12
C GLU A 115 -4.10 11.65 4.92
N VAL A 116 -3.39 11.95 6.00
CA VAL A 116 -1.93 11.97 6.07
C VAL A 116 -1.50 11.19 7.30
N ARG A 117 -0.66 10.18 7.12
CA ARG A 117 0.04 9.49 8.20
C ARG A 117 1.50 9.84 8.15
N VAL A 118 2.07 10.17 9.30
CA VAL A 118 3.49 10.47 9.43
C VAL A 118 4.17 9.33 10.16
N ARG A 119 5.27 8.87 9.58
CA ARG A 119 6.19 7.87 10.10
C ARG A 119 7.62 8.42 10.02
N PRO A 120 8.58 7.85 10.76
CA PRO A 120 9.99 8.16 10.53
C PRO A 120 10.32 7.95 9.05
N LYS A 121 10.78 9.00 8.38
CA LYS A 121 11.19 9.01 6.96
C LYS A 121 10.09 8.64 5.93
N GLU A 122 8.85 8.50 6.35
CA GLU A 122 7.73 8.16 5.45
C GLU A 122 6.52 9.04 5.78
N ILE A 123 5.93 9.63 4.74
CA ILE A 123 4.66 10.35 4.84
C ILE A 123 3.70 9.68 3.90
N ARG A 124 2.68 9.02 4.45
CA ARG A 124 1.69 8.31 3.67
C ARG A 124 0.48 9.20 3.49
N VAL A 125 0.08 9.41 2.25
CA VAL A 125 -1.08 10.23 1.92
C VAL A 125 -2.15 9.34 1.33
N LYS A 126 -3.38 9.51 1.80
CA LYS A 126 -4.58 8.97 1.17
C LYS A 126 -5.33 10.09 0.49
N LYS A 127 -5.66 9.91 -0.79
CA LYS A 127 -6.44 10.86 -1.57
C LYS A 127 -7.90 10.42 -1.74
N GLU A 128 -8.72 11.30 -2.29
CA GLU A 128 -10.04 10.97 -2.80
C GLU A 128 -9.94 10.02 -4.01
N ALA A 129 -10.93 9.14 -4.16
CA ALA A 129 -10.95 8.16 -5.25
C ALA A 129 -11.04 8.82 -6.63
N THR A 130 -11.71 9.97 -6.70
CA THR A 130 -12.00 10.74 -7.92
C THR A 130 -10.83 11.59 -8.41
N VAL A 131 -9.85 11.88 -7.55
CA VAL A 131 -8.74 12.80 -7.86
C VAL A 131 -7.55 11.99 -8.37
N PRO A 132 -6.93 12.29 -9.52
CA PRO A 132 -5.73 11.58 -9.97
C PRO A 132 -4.48 12.05 -9.20
N TRP A 133 -3.49 11.17 -9.01
CA TRP A 133 -2.24 11.52 -8.32
C TRP A 133 -1.47 12.65 -9.01
N GLY A 134 -1.48 12.70 -10.34
CA GLY A 134 -0.78 13.72 -11.12
C GLY A 134 -1.14 15.17 -10.75
N ASP A 135 -2.36 15.42 -10.25
CA ASP A 135 -2.82 16.76 -9.87
C ASP A 135 -2.33 17.20 -8.49
N ILE A 136 -2.07 16.25 -7.58
CA ILE A 136 -1.76 16.54 -6.17
C ILE A 136 -0.31 16.21 -5.80
N GLU A 137 0.32 15.26 -6.48
CA GLU A 137 1.63 14.72 -6.11
C GLU A 137 2.73 15.77 -6.17
N ALA A 138 2.81 16.53 -7.26
CA ALA A 138 3.79 17.61 -7.41
C ALA A 138 3.66 18.66 -6.30
N ARG A 139 2.42 18.93 -5.86
CA ARG A 139 2.16 19.87 -4.76
C ARG A 139 2.66 19.33 -3.43
N ILE A 140 2.41 18.04 -3.16
CA ILE A 140 2.87 17.36 -1.94
C ILE A 140 4.41 17.34 -1.91
N ILE A 141 5.06 16.95 -3.01
CA ILE A 141 6.52 16.94 -3.12
C ILE A 141 7.08 18.32 -2.77
N HIS A 142 6.54 19.40 -3.35
CA HIS A 142 7.01 20.75 -3.09
C HIS A 142 6.91 21.17 -1.61
N ILE A 143 5.84 20.79 -0.92
CA ILE A 143 5.68 21.04 0.52
C ILE A 143 6.76 20.29 1.32
N LEU A 144 7.00 19.02 0.97
CA LEU A 144 7.98 18.17 1.64
C LEU A 144 9.42 18.63 1.41
N GLU A 145 9.77 19.08 0.20
CA GLU A 145 11.06 19.71 -0.08
C GLU A 145 11.32 20.91 0.84
N GLY A 146 10.30 21.76 1.01
CA GLY A 146 10.37 22.90 1.93
C GLY A 146 10.58 22.47 3.38
N ALA A 147 9.96 21.38 3.82
CA ALA A 147 10.11 20.82 5.16
C ALA A 147 11.52 20.23 5.39
N VAL A 148 12.00 19.40 4.46
CA VAL A 148 13.34 18.79 4.50
C VAL A 148 14.43 19.87 4.50
N ARG A 149 14.32 20.88 3.62
CA ARG A 149 15.27 22.00 3.58
C ARG A 149 15.35 22.75 4.91
N LYS A 150 14.20 23.07 5.51
CA LYS A 150 14.15 23.77 6.82
C LYS A 150 14.72 22.91 7.94
N LYS A 151 14.58 21.58 7.88
CA LYS A 151 15.13 20.66 8.87
C LYS A 151 16.66 20.62 8.79
N ARG A 152 17.22 20.53 7.58
CA ARG A 152 18.68 20.57 7.34
C ARG A 152 19.33 21.86 7.83
N ILE A 153 18.71 23.01 7.59
CA ILE A 153 19.22 24.31 8.05
C ILE A 153 19.29 24.39 9.58
N LYS A 154 18.39 23.70 10.29
CA LYS A 154 18.31 23.72 11.76
C LYS A 154 19.16 22.66 12.44
N ALA A 155 19.73 21.72 11.68
CA ALA A 155 20.60 20.66 12.16
C ALA A 155 22.09 21.03 12.16
N VAL A 156 22.42 22.19 11.58
CA VAL A 156 23.73 22.87 11.66
C VAL A 156 23.68 23.90 12.78
#